data_AF-A0A7X9ETQ0-F1
#
_entry.id   AF-A0A7X9ETQ0-F1
#
_cell.length_a   1.000
_cell.length_b   1.000
_cell.length_c   1.000
_cell.angle_alpha   90.00
_cell.angle_beta   90.00
_cell.angle_gamma   90.00
#
_symmetry.space_group_name_H-M   'P 1'
#
loop_
_entity.id
_entity.type
_entity.pdbx_description
1 polymer ?
#
loop_
_entity_poly.entity_id
_entity_poly.type
_entity_poly.pdbx_seq_one_letter_code
_entity_poly.pdbx_strand_id
1 'polypeptide(L)'
;MKRKVVALILAVLMLFGLAGCAKTERAQDVLRIAYTTDPQGLDPQRTAAVATFNITGNLYDTLLAITPDWQVEPRLAESYTVS
;
A
#
# COMPACT_ATOMS: atom_id res chain seq x y z
N MET A 1 42.40 4.47 -34.18
CA MET A 1 42.07 3.53 -33.08
C MET A 1 41.90 4.23 -31.73
N LYS A 2 42.83 5.11 -31.30
CA LYS A 2 42.76 5.82 -30.01
C LYS A 2 41.45 6.60 -29.76
N ARG A 3 40.91 7.29 -30.77
CA ARG A 3 39.62 8.03 -30.68
C ARG A 3 38.40 7.14 -30.47
N LYS A 4 38.37 5.95 -31.09
CA LYS A 4 37.27 4.99 -30.92
C LYS A 4 37.26 4.36 -29.52
N VAL A 5 38.46 4.12 -28.96
CA VAL A 5 38.63 3.61 -27.59
C VAL A 5 38.16 4.64 -26.56
N VAL A 6 38.51 5.92 -26.73
CA VAL A 6 38.06 7.01 -25.84
C VAL A 6 36.53 7.18 -25.87
N ALA A 7 35.93 7.12 -27.07
CA ALA A 7 34.47 7.18 -27.20
C ALA A 7 33.76 6.00 -26.52
N LEU A 8 34.35 4.80 -26.58
CA LEU A 8 33.81 3.61 -25.94
C LEU A 8 33.88 3.70 -24.41
N ILE A 9 34.99 4.22 -23.87
CA ILE A 9 35.16 4.45 -22.43
C ILE A 9 34.15 5.48 -21.90
N LEU A 10 33.93 6.57 -22.65
CA LEU A 10 32.94 7.59 -22.31
C LEU A 10 31.50 7.04 -22.32
N ALA A 11 31.16 6.22 -23.31
CA ALA A 11 29.83 5.58 -23.37
C ALA A 11 29.60 4.62 -22.19
N VAL A 12 30.61 3.84 -21.82
CA VAL A 12 30.56 2.95 -20.64
C VAL A 12 30.41 3.76 -19.35
N LEU A 13 31.16 4.85 -19.19
CA LEU A 13 31.03 5.74 -18.02
C LEU A 13 29.65 6.38 -17.90
N MET A 14 29.02 6.78 -19.02
CA MET A 14 27.65 7.31 -19.00
C MET A 14 26.63 6.23 -18.60
N LEU A 15 26.78 4.99 -19.08
CA LEU A 15 25.89 3.88 -18.73
C LEU A 15 25.97 3.53 -17.23
N PHE A 16 27.17 3.59 -16.64
CA PHE A 16 27.34 3.38 -15.20
C PHE A 16 26.82 4.55 -14.35
N GLY A 17 26.86 5.79 -14.86
CA GLY A 17 26.32 6.97 -14.17
C GLY A 17 24.79 6.95 -14.03
N LEU A 18 24.08 6.36 -14.99
CA LEU A 18 22.61 6.26 -14.99
C LEU A 18 22.08 5.20 -14.02
N ALA A 19 22.85 4.13 -13.75
CA ALA A 19 22.42 3.04 -12.87
C ALA A 19 22.50 3.39 -11.36
N GLY A 20 23.30 4.39 -10.97
CA GLY A 20 23.55 4.73 -9.57
C GLY A 20 22.62 5.79 -8.96
N CYS A 21 21.81 6.49 -9.76
CA CYS A 21 20.95 7.59 -9.29
C CYS A 21 19.51 7.18 -8.97
N ALA A 22 19.15 5.89 -9.09
CA ALA A 22 17.86 5.41 -8.63
C ALA A 22 17.83 5.39 -7.10
N LYS A 23 17.34 6.47 -6.49
CA LYS A 23 16.84 6.43 -5.13
C LYS A 23 15.60 5.54 -5.14
N THR A 24 15.76 4.28 -4.79
CA THR A 24 14.61 3.44 -4.42
C THR A 24 13.99 4.10 -3.20
N GLU A 25 12.88 4.80 -3.39
CA GLU A 25 12.05 5.22 -2.28
C GLU A 25 11.56 3.95 -1.58
N ARG A 26 12.18 3.67 -0.43
CA ARG A 26 11.76 2.55 0.40
C ARG A 26 10.46 3.00 1.04
N ALA A 27 9.38 2.28 0.75
CA ALA A 27 8.13 2.46 1.49
C ALA A 27 8.45 2.40 2.99
N GLN A 28 7.92 3.35 3.76
CA GLN A 28 8.11 3.34 5.20
C GLN A 28 7.30 2.18 5.80
N ASP A 29 7.89 1.45 6.76
CA ASP A 29 7.24 0.34 7.44
C ASP A 29 6.07 0.80 8.35
N VAL A 30 6.00 2.10 8.65
CA VAL A 30 5.02 2.69 9.57
C VAL A 30 4.14 3.69 8.83
N LEU A 31 2.85 3.36 8.74
CA LEU A 31 1.82 4.29 8.29
C LEU A 31 1.19 5.00 9.50
N ARG A 32 1.17 6.34 9.48
CA ARG A 32 0.53 7.16 10.51
C ARG A 32 -0.70 7.84 9.92
N ILE A 33 -1.87 7.55 10.48
CA ILE A 33 -3.16 8.08 10.03
C ILE A 33 -3.79 8.88 11.18
N ALA A 34 -4.28 10.09 10.88
CA ALA A 34 -5.02 10.90 11.83
C ALA A 34 -6.53 10.61 11.72
N TYR A 35 -7.21 10.51 12.87
CA TYR A 35 -8.66 10.42 12.97
C TYR A 35 -9.23 11.64 13.68
N THR A 36 -10.48 11.98 13.39
CA THR A 36 -11.14 13.19 13.92
C THR A 36 -11.59 13.06 15.38
N THR A 37 -11.60 11.84 15.92
CA THR A 37 -11.97 11.52 17.30
C THR A 37 -11.31 10.22 17.73
N ASP A 38 -11.14 10.04 19.03
CA ASP A 38 -10.75 8.77 19.62
C ASP A 38 -11.87 7.72 19.49
N PRO A 39 -11.52 6.42 19.39
CA PRO A 39 -12.52 5.36 19.41
C PRO A 39 -13.14 5.22 20.81
N GLN A 40 -14.46 5.00 20.86
CA GLN A 40 -15.17 4.76 22.14
C GLN A 40 -14.86 3.40 22.78
N GLY A 41 -14.19 2.53 22.04
CA GLY A 41 -13.84 1.16 22.41
C GLY A 41 -13.50 0.36 21.15
N LEU A 42 -13.17 -0.92 21.33
CA LEU A 42 -12.81 -1.84 20.26
C LEU A 42 -13.90 -2.87 19.94
N ASP A 43 -15.05 -2.76 20.60
CA ASP A 43 -16.22 -3.60 20.31
C ASP A 43 -17.03 -2.97 19.16
N PRO A 44 -17.03 -3.56 17.95
CA PRO A 44 -17.70 -2.98 16.78
C PRO A 44 -19.22 -2.90 16.92
N GLN A 45 -19.82 -3.60 17.88
CA GLN A 45 -21.28 -3.59 18.10
C GLN A 45 -21.76 -2.43 19.00
N ARG A 46 -20.83 -1.67 19.61
CA ARG A 46 -21.18 -0.63 20.59
C ARG A 46 -21.34 0.78 20.03
N THR A 47 -20.92 1.03 18.80
CA THR A 47 -20.91 2.39 18.24
C THR A 47 -20.97 2.40 16.71
N ALA A 48 -21.50 3.47 16.13
CA ALA A 48 -21.52 3.74 14.69
C ALA A 48 -20.47 4.78 14.26
N ALA A 49 -19.55 5.16 15.16
CA ALA A 49 -18.52 6.15 14.86
C ALA A 49 -17.53 5.64 13.80
N VAL A 50 -17.27 6.45 12.77
CA VAL A 50 -16.36 6.10 11.66
C VAL A 50 -14.92 5.84 12.14
N ALA A 51 -14.43 6.59 13.14
CA ALA A 51 -13.11 6.37 13.72
C ALA A 51 -12.99 4.97 14.35
N THR A 52 -13.99 4.55 15.13
CA THR A 52 -14.04 3.19 15.67
C THR A 52 -14.12 2.16 14.56
N PHE A 53 -15.01 2.34 13.56
CA PHE A 53 -15.15 1.42 12.44
C PHE A 53 -13.82 1.17 11.72
N ASN A 54 -13.10 2.24 11.37
CA ASN A 54 -11.80 2.15 10.70
C ASN A 54 -10.74 1.43 11.55
N ILE A 55 -10.67 1.73 12.85
CA ILE A 55 -9.71 1.08 13.76
C ILE A 55 -10.06 -0.40 13.93
N THR A 56 -11.33 -0.73 14.18
CA THR A 56 -11.77 -2.12 14.33
C THR A 56 -11.67 -2.92 13.03
N GLY A 57 -11.77 -2.27 11.86
CA GLY A 57 -11.55 -2.90 10.56
C GLY A 57 -10.10 -3.33 10.31
N ASN A 58 -9.13 -2.84 11.09
CA ASN A 58 -7.75 -3.35 11.09
C ASN A 58 -7.55 -4.53 12.06
N LEU A 59 -8.55 -4.82 12.92
CA LEU A 59 -8.47 -5.83 13.97
C LEU A 59 -9.32 -7.07 13.67
N TYR A 60 -10.50 -6.88 13.06
CA TYR A 60 -11.45 -7.94 12.76
C TYR A 60 -11.65 -8.11 11.25
N ASP A 61 -11.96 -9.33 10.85
CA ASP A 61 -12.31 -9.67 9.47
C ASP A 61 -13.81 -9.84 9.28
N THR A 62 -14.30 -9.41 8.12
CA THR A 62 -15.70 -9.56 7.69
C THR A 62 -15.87 -10.77 6.78
N LEU A 63 -17.12 -11.13 6.47
CA LEU A 63 -17.41 -12.17 5.48
C LEU A 63 -16.95 -11.75 4.07
N LEU A 64 -17.21 -10.49 3.73
CA LEU A 64 -16.90 -9.86 2.45
C LEU A 64 -16.30 -8.48 2.73
N ALA A 65 -15.46 -7.97 1.83
CA ALA A 65 -14.93 -6.61 1.88
C ALA A 65 -15.33 -5.80 0.65
N ILE A 66 -15.13 -4.48 0.74
CA ILE A 66 -15.31 -3.54 -0.37
C ILE A 66 -13.94 -3.02 -0.77
N THR A 67 -13.59 -3.17 -2.04
CA THR A 67 -12.34 -2.66 -2.60
C THR A 67 -12.39 -1.13 -2.77
N PRO A 68 -11.24 -0.46 -2.94
CA PRO A 68 -11.21 0.98 -3.28
C PRO A 68 -12.02 1.35 -4.54
N ASP A 69 -12.21 0.40 -5.46
CA ASP A 69 -12.99 0.55 -6.69
C ASP A 69 -14.48 0.16 -6.50
N TRP A 70 -14.95 0.08 -5.26
CA TRP A 70 -16.32 -0.25 -4.87
C TRP A 70 -16.80 -1.63 -5.33
N GLN A 71 -15.88 -2.58 -5.45
CA GLN A 71 -16.22 -3.98 -5.77
C GLN A 71 -16.32 -4.80 -4.48
N VAL A 72 -17.22 -5.78 -4.48
CA VAL A 72 -17.31 -6.76 -3.40
C VAL A 72 -16.26 -7.84 -3.61
N GLU A 73 -15.44 -8.10 -2.60
CA GLU A 73 -14.43 -9.18 -2.62
C GLU A 73 -14.64 -10.19 -1.49
N PRO A 74 -14.31 -11.48 -1.72
CA PRO A 74 -14.27 -12.50 -0.66
C PRO A 74 -13.30 -12.15 0.48
N ARG A 75 -13.68 -12.48 1.72
CA ARG A 75 -12.80 -12.46 2.90
C ARG A 75 -12.93 -13.78 3.65
N LEU A 76 -13.61 -13.80 4.80
CA LEU A 76 -13.87 -15.05 5.52
C LEU A 76 -14.84 -15.97 4.76
N ALA A 77 -15.75 -15.40 3.97
CA ALA A 77 -16.63 -16.18 3.11
C ALA A 77 -16.00 -16.40 1.74
N GLU A 78 -15.75 -17.66 1.39
CA GLU A 78 -15.23 -18.06 0.08
C GLU A 78 -16.29 -17.95 -1.04
N SER A 79 -17.57 -18.06 -0.69
CA SER A 79 -18.70 -17.92 -1.63
C SER A 79 -19.97 -17.47 -0.92
N TYR A 80 -20.91 -16.89 -1.68
CA TYR A 80 -22.25 -16.53 -1.23
C TYR A 80 -23.26 -16.69 -2.37
N THR A 81 -24.53 -16.88 -2.02
CA THR A 81 -25.63 -16.95 -2.98
C THR A 81 -26.65 -15.84 -2.68
N VAL A 82 -27.36 -15.40 -3.72
CA VAL A 82 -28.48 -14.45 -3.60
C VAL A 82 -29.72 -15.15 -4.11
N SER A 83 -30.82 -15.10 -3.33
CA SER A 83 -32.11 -15.74 -3.62
C SER A 83 -32.97 -14.91 -4.57
#